data_AF-A0A953WX47-F1
#
_entry.id   AF-A0A953WX47-F1
#
_cell.length_a   1.000
_cell.length_b   1.000
_cell.length_c   1.000
_cell.angle_alpha   90.00
_cell.angle_beta   90.00
_cell.angle_gamma   90.00
#
_symmetry.space_group_name_H-M   'P 1'
#
loop_
_entity.id
_entity.type
_entity.pdbx_description
1 polymer ?
#
loop_
_entity_poly.entity_id
_entity_poly.type
_entity_poly.pdbx_seq_one_letter_code
_entity_poly.pdbx_strand_id
1 'polypeptide(L)'
;MRAILAAALALAALPASAQQFAAYDGYRVCQKAMTDAGIRVVAEACGVLKTPDFSGAEFSSLTDLESARDTREAFTQQVDTYGACVSAFIDSYRRPGAPADSPAPDQAACAHSWAEDQATQAVRDFGKACVNFSNRSMMDRAIAPWSGDCYPSADNGRG
;
A
#
# COMPACT_ATOMS: atom_id res chain seq x y z
N MET A 1 -61.97 -10.70 54.10
CA MET A 1 -60.65 -11.38 54.06
C MET A 1 -60.24 -11.58 52.61
N ARG A 2 -59.02 -11.11 52.29
CA ARG A 2 -58.23 -11.24 51.05
C ARG A 2 -58.75 -10.59 49.77
N ALA A 3 -58.19 -9.40 49.53
CA ALA A 3 -58.23 -8.62 48.31
C ALA A 3 -57.28 -9.16 47.23
N ILE A 4 -57.71 -8.97 45.99
CA ILE A 4 -56.97 -9.10 44.74
C ILE A 4 -56.08 -7.86 44.56
N LEU A 5 -54.85 -8.01 44.06
CA LEU A 5 -54.29 -7.16 42.99
C LEU A 5 -52.84 -7.55 42.66
N ALA A 6 -52.66 -7.90 41.39
CA ALA A 6 -51.39 -8.07 40.71
C ALA A 6 -50.67 -6.72 40.59
N ALA A 7 -49.38 -6.68 40.89
CA ALA A 7 -48.51 -5.54 40.63
C ALA A 7 -47.37 -5.97 39.69
N ALA A 8 -47.40 -5.35 38.52
CA ALA A 8 -46.44 -5.46 37.45
C ALA A 8 -45.06 -4.93 37.85
N LEU A 9 -44.01 -5.62 37.40
CA LEU A 9 -42.68 -5.05 37.21
C LEU A 9 -42.24 -5.42 35.81
N ALA A 10 -42.63 -4.55 34.88
CA ALA A 10 -42.10 -4.49 33.53
C ALA A 10 -40.62 -4.10 33.60
N LEU A 11 -39.72 -5.08 33.53
CA LEU A 11 -38.36 -4.80 33.11
C LEU A 11 -38.39 -4.54 31.61
N ALA A 12 -38.29 -3.26 31.26
CA ALA A 12 -37.92 -2.83 29.93
C ALA A 12 -36.58 -3.49 29.57
N ALA A 13 -36.64 -4.53 28.75
CA ALA A 13 -35.49 -4.99 28.00
C ALA A 13 -35.13 -3.88 27.02
N LEU A 14 -34.23 -2.99 27.42
CA LEU A 14 -33.53 -2.14 26.46
C LEU A 14 -32.92 -3.09 25.41
N PRO A 15 -33.13 -2.87 24.11
CA PRO A 15 -32.26 -3.49 23.14
C PRO A 15 -30.87 -2.93 23.42
N ALA A 16 -30.03 -3.75 24.04
CA ALA A 16 -28.59 -3.56 23.99
C ALA A 16 -28.22 -3.66 22.51
N SER A 17 -28.27 -2.54 21.80
CA SER A 17 -27.56 -2.37 20.54
C SER A 17 -26.08 -2.32 20.90
N ALA A 18 -25.56 -3.48 21.29
CA ALA A 18 -24.16 -3.79 21.16
C ALA A 18 -23.89 -3.64 19.67
N GLN A 19 -23.34 -2.50 19.27
CA GLN A 19 -22.67 -2.35 18.00
C GLN A 19 -21.59 -3.42 18.00
N GLN A 20 -21.92 -4.56 17.41
CA GLN A 20 -20.96 -5.58 17.05
C GLN A 20 -20.00 -4.88 16.09
N PHE A 21 -18.92 -4.33 16.63
CA PHE A 21 -17.69 -4.19 15.87
C PHE A 21 -17.29 -5.63 15.54
N ALA A 22 -17.91 -6.16 14.49
CA ALA A 22 -17.40 -7.32 13.80
C ALA A 22 -15.96 -6.94 13.45
N ALA A 23 -15.00 -7.65 14.04
CA ALA A 23 -13.66 -7.70 13.50
C ALA A 23 -13.84 -8.05 12.01
N TYR A 24 -13.64 -7.04 11.16
CA TYR A 24 -13.79 -7.17 9.73
C TYR A 24 -12.63 -8.02 9.24
N ASP A 25 -12.82 -9.33 9.27
CA ASP A 25 -11.92 -10.35 8.73
C ASP A 25 -12.16 -10.53 7.22
N GLY A 26 -12.34 -9.40 6.54
CA GLY A 26 -12.29 -9.32 5.08
C GLY A 26 -10.96 -8.69 4.74
N TYR A 27 -10.16 -9.35 3.90
CA TYR A 27 -9.00 -8.77 3.25
C TYR A 27 -9.39 -7.36 2.76
N ARG A 28 -9.01 -6.29 3.49
CA ARG A 28 -9.49 -4.93 3.20
C ARG A 28 -8.78 -4.46 1.94
N VAL A 29 -9.32 -4.85 0.79
CA VAL A 29 -9.00 -4.24 -0.48
C VAL A 29 -9.52 -2.81 -0.39
N CYS A 30 -8.58 -1.86 -0.33
CA CYS A 30 -8.92 -0.46 -0.31
C CYS A 30 -9.68 -0.08 -1.58
N GLN A 31 -10.88 0.46 -1.40
CA GLN A 31 -11.66 0.99 -2.50
C GLN A 31 -10.92 2.16 -3.14
N LYS A 32 -10.95 2.27 -4.47
CA LYS A 32 -10.23 3.32 -5.20
C LYS A 32 -10.48 4.72 -4.63
N ALA A 33 -11.73 5.04 -4.29
CA ALA A 33 -12.08 6.34 -3.71
C ALA A 33 -11.41 6.61 -2.34
N MET A 34 -11.25 5.58 -1.50
CA MET A 34 -10.53 5.70 -0.23
C MET A 34 -9.03 5.83 -0.46
N THR A 35 -8.48 5.08 -1.40
CA THR A 35 -7.07 5.20 -1.81
C THR A 35 -6.76 6.60 -2.34
N ASP A 36 -7.57 7.12 -3.27
CA ASP A 36 -7.39 8.46 -3.84
C ASP A 36 -7.54 9.56 -2.76
N ALA A 37 -8.44 9.36 -1.78
CA ALA A 37 -8.56 10.24 -0.62
C ALA A 37 -7.30 10.15 0.26
N GLY A 38 -6.84 8.94 0.55
CA GLY A 38 -5.63 8.68 1.32
C GLY A 38 -4.39 9.32 0.72
N ILE A 39 -4.15 9.12 -0.57
CA ILE A 39 -3.03 9.71 -1.31
C ILE A 39 -3.04 11.23 -1.14
N ARG A 40 -4.21 11.87 -1.24
CA ARG A 40 -4.34 13.33 -1.04
C ARG A 40 -4.09 13.75 0.41
N VAL A 41 -4.65 13.02 1.37
CA VAL A 41 -4.50 13.30 2.80
C VAL A 41 -3.04 13.25 3.24
N VAL A 42 -2.30 12.23 2.79
CA VAL A 42 -0.90 12.06 3.20
C VAL A 42 0.07 12.84 2.32
N ALA A 43 -0.34 13.35 1.15
CA ALA A 43 0.53 14.12 0.26
C ALA A 43 1.09 15.40 0.93
N GLU A 44 0.29 16.05 1.79
CA GLU A 44 0.74 17.25 2.51
C GLU A 44 1.82 16.94 3.56
N ALA A 45 1.77 15.74 4.16
CA ALA A 45 2.67 15.33 5.24
C ALA A 45 3.90 14.54 4.74
N CYS A 46 3.70 13.66 3.76
CA CYS A 46 4.66 12.66 3.29
C CYS A 46 5.14 12.90 1.86
N GLY A 47 4.60 13.92 1.18
CA GLY A 47 4.89 14.20 -0.22
C GLY A 47 4.15 13.27 -1.19
N VAL A 48 4.38 13.50 -2.48
CA VAL A 48 3.76 12.75 -3.57
C VAL A 48 4.75 11.74 -4.13
N LEU A 49 4.35 10.47 -4.20
CA LEU A 49 5.11 9.43 -4.89
C LEU A 49 4.98 9.59 -6.40
N LYS A 50 6.10 9.63 -7.10
CA LYS A 50 6.15 9.56 -8.56
C LYS A 50 6.43 8.13 -8.99
N THR A 51 5.40 7.44 -9.44
CA THR A 51 5.49 6.05 -9.92
C THR A 51 6.26 6.00 -11.24
N PRO A 52 7.37 5.26 -11.35
CA PRO A 52 7.95 4.97 -12.65
C PRO A 52 7.00 4.05 -13.45
N ASP A 53 6.95 4.24 -14.76
CA ASP A 53 6.20 3.38 -15.66
C ASP A 53 7.17 2.55 -16.51
N PHE A 54 7.16 1.24 -16.28
CA PHE A 54 7.91 0.27 -17.07
C PHE A 54 6.99 -0.61 -17.91
N SER A 55 5.69 -0.31 -17.96
CA SER A 55 4.71 -1.08 -18.73
C SER A 55 5.06 -1.02 -20.21
N GLY A 56 5.37 -2.18 -20.79
CA GLY A 56 5.79 -2.27 -22.19
C GLY A 56 7.16 -1.64 -22.48
N ALA A 57 8.00 -1.41 -21.46
CA ALA A 57 9.34 -0.90 -21.66
C ALA A 57 10.19 -1.86 -22.53
N GLU A 58 10.87 -1.31 -23.52
CA GLU A 58 11.86 -2.01 -24.33
C GLU A 58 13.18 -1.25 -24.26
N PHE A 59 14.20 -1.89 -23.70
CA PHE A 59 15.52 -1.29 -23.61
C PHE A 59 16.33 -1.56 -24.89
N SER A 60 17.01 -0.52 -25.36
CA SER A 60 17.82 -0.58 -26.59
C SER A 60 19.30 -0.77 -26.29
N SER A 61 19.73 -0.38 -25.10
CA SER A 61 21.10 -0.46 -24.64
C SER A 61 21.20 -0.93 -23.19
N LEU A 62 22.39 -1.37 -22.80
CA LEU A 62 22.69 -1.75 -21.42
C LEU A 62 22.56 -0.53 -20.47
N THR A 63 22.96 0.66 -20.92
CA THR A 63 22.82 1.89 -20.13
C THR A 63 21.36 2.24 -19.85
N ASP A 64 20.45 2.03 -20.81
CA ASP A 64 19.01 2.27 -20.60
C ASP A 64 18.46 1.32 -19.53
N LEU A 65 18.86 0.04 -19.61
CA LEU A 65 18.44 -0.99 -18.66
C LEU A 65 18.95 -0.68 -17.25
N GLU A 66 20.22 -0.29 -17.11
CA GLU A 66 20.83 0.07 -15.82
C GLU A 66 20.16 1.31 -15.21
N SER A 67 19.92 2.35 -16.00
CA SER A 67 19.21 3.55 -15.55
C SER A 67 17.78 3.23 -15.06
N ALA A 68 17.08 2.33 -15.76
CA ALA A 68 15.76 1.86 -15.34
C ALA A 68 15.82 1.01 -14.06
N ARG A 69 16.87 0.18 -13.90
CA ARG A 69 17.13 -0.59 -12.69
C ARG A 69 17.28 0.31 -11.47
N ASP A 70 18.12 1.33 -11.60
CA ASP A 70 18.43 2.30 -10.55
C ASP A 70 17.18 3.15 -10.22
N THR A 71 16.39 3.51 -11.24
CA THR A 71 15.09 4.19 -11.05
C THR A 71 14.12 3.32 -10.25
N ARG A 72 14.04 2.02 -10.57
CA ARG A 72 13.19 1.04 -9.87
C ARG A 72 13.63 0.89 -8.40
N GLU A 73 14.93 0.79 -8.14
CA GLU A 73 15.48 0.70 -6.77
C GLU A 73 15.24 1.98 -5.96
N ALA A 74 15.50 3.14 -6.56
CA ALA A 74 15.22 4.43 -5.94
C ALA A 74 13.73 4.59 -5.61
N PHE A 75 12.84 4.09 -6.47
CA PHE A 75 11.40 4.12 -6.21
C PHE A 75 11.00 3.18 -5.07
N THR A 76 11.53 1.96 -5.00
CA THR A 76 11.27 1.06 -3.87
C THR A 76 11.71 1.69 -2.54
N GLN A 77 12.90 2.30 -2.51
CA GLN A 77 13.38 3.02 -1.31
C GLN A 77 12.51 4.23 -0.93
N GLN A 78 11.97 4.93 -1.93
CA GLN A 78 11.01 6.02 -1.70
C GLN A 78 9.70 5.50 -1.10
N VAL A 79 9.23 4.32 -1.54
CA VAL A 79 8.02 3.69 -0.98
C VAL A 79 8.25 3.30 0.48
N ASP A 80 9.41 2.76 0.86
CA ASP A 80 9.73 2.48 2.27
C ASP A 80 9.70 3.76 3.14
N THR A 81 10.31 4.83 2.63
CA THR A 81 10.35 6.13 3.31
C THR A 81 8.95 6.72 3.47
N TYR A 82 8.15 6.65 2.40
CA TYR A 82 6.75 7.05 2.41
C TYR A 82 5.95 6.21 3.41
N GLY A 83 6.19 4.90 3.46
CA GLY A 83 5.54 3.99 4.39
C GLY A 83 5.79 4.35 5.84
N ALA A 84 7.04 4.63 6.20
CA ALA A 84 7.42 5.10 7.54
C ALA A 84 6.74 6.44 7.89
N CYS A 85 6.67 7.37 6.95
CA CYS A 85 5.96 8.64 7.15
C CYS A 85 4.44 8.43 7.37
N VAL A 86 3.81 7.57 6.56
CA VAL A 86 2.38 7.25 6.70
C VAL A 86 2.10 6.59 8.05
N SER A 87 2.97 5.70 8.54
CA SER A 87 2.85 5.13 9.88
C SER A 87 2.90 6.22 10.96
N ALA A 88 3.85 7.15 10.88
CA ALA A 88 3.93 8.28 11.81
C ALA A 88 2.70 9.20 11.73
N PHE A 89 2.16 9.44 10.53
CA PHE A 89 0.90 10.16 10.32
C PHE A 89 -0.25 9.47 11.05
N ILE A 90 -0.44 8.15 10.86
CA ILE A 90 -1.49 7.37 11.53
C ILE A 90 -1.33 7.42 13.05
N ASP A 91 -0.11 7.28 13.56
CA ASP A 91 0.18 7.32 15.00
C ASP A 91 -0.13 8.69 15.63
N SER A 92 -0.08 9.78 14.85
CA SER A 92 -0.47 11.11 15.34
C SER A 92 -1.96 11.18 15.71
N TYR A 93 -2.81 10.38 15.07
CA TYR A 93 -4.25 10.28 15.36
C TYR A 93 -4.58 9.35 16.53
N ARG A 94 -3.61 8.59 17.05
CA ARG A 94 -3.79 7.73 18.24
C ARG A 94 -3.61 8.50 19.55
N ARG A 95 -3.28 9.78 19.50
CA ARG A 95 -3.01 10.63 20.68
C ARG A 95 -4.31 11.09 21.36
N PRO A 96 -4.32 11.28 22.70
CA PRO A 96 -5.47 11.85 23.39
C PRO A 96 -5.87 13.21 22.81
N GLY A 97 -7.15 13.39 22.50
CA GLY A 97 -7.69 14.62 21.90
C GLY A 97 -7.75 14.60 20.36
N ALA A 98 -7.27 13.55 19.70
CA ALA A 98 -7.48 13.37 18.27
C ALA A 98 -8.95 12.98 17.97
N PRO A 99 -9.51 13.42 16.82
CA PRO A 99 -10.88 13.09 16.44
C PRO A 99 -11.02 11.58 16.14
N ALA A 100 -11.72 10.87 17.02
CA ALA A 100 -11.92 9.42 16.94
C ALA A 100 -12.70 8.97 15.69
N ASP A 101 -13.54 9.85 15.14
CA ASP A 101 -14.36 9.57 13.95
C ASP A 101 -13.68 10.00 12.65
N SER A 102 -12.39 10.40 12.70
CA SER A 102 -11.67 10.82 11.50
C SER A 102 -11.41 9.62 10.59
N PRO A 103 -11.77 9.68 9.30
CA PRO A 103 -11.44 8.62 8.34
C PRO A 103 -9.97 8.70 7.88
N ALA A 104 -9.21 9.71 8.29
CA ALA A 104 -7.86 9.96 7.81
C ALA A 104 -6.87 8.80 8.06
N PRO A 105 -6.87 8.10 9.22
CA PRO A 105 -5.97 6.98 9.44
C PRO A 105 -6.23 5.80 8.51
N ASP A 106 -7.50 5.45 8.29
CA ASP A 106 -7.89 4.37 7.39
C ASP A 106 -7.55 4.72 5.92
N GLN A 107 -7.80 5.96 5.52
CA GLN A 107 -7.44 6.45 4.19
C GLN A 107 -5.91 6.43 4.00
N ALA A 108 -5.14 6.86 5.00
CA ALA A 108 -3.68 6.83 4.96
C ALA A 108 -3.14 5.40 4.83
N ALA A 109 -3.71 4.43 5.57
CA ALA A 109 -3.35 3.02 5.43
C ALA A 109 -3.62 2.50 4.00
N CYS A 110 -4.71 2.94 3.37
CA CYS A 110 -4.99 2.62 1.97
C CYS A 110 -4.01 3.24 0.98
N ALA A 111 -3.49 4.44 1.25
CA ALA A 111 -2.45 5.05 0.45
C ALA A 111 -1.12 4.29 0.55
N HIS A 112 -0.77 3.82 1.76
CA HIS A 112 0.39 2.96 1.97
C HIS A 112 0.27 1.65 1.18
N SER A 113 -0.86 0.94 1.30
CA SER A 113 -1.08 -0.30 0.56
C SER A 113 -0.97 -0.10 -0.96
N TRP A 114 -1.48 1.02 -1.47
CA TRP A 114 -1.31 1.37 -2.88
C TRP A 114 0.15 1.59 -3.25
N ALA A 115 0.94 2.28 -2.43
CA ALA A 115 2.35 2.53 -2.69
C ALA A 115 3.15 1.22 -2.79
N GLU A 116 2.88 0.26 -1.90
CA GLU A 116 3.46 -1.09 -1.93
C GLU A 116 3.09 -1.86 -3.20
N ASP A 117 1.83 -1.74 -3.64
CA ASP A 117 1.38 -2.31 -4.91
C ASP A 117 2.12 -1.68 -6.09
N GLN A 118 2.33 -0.35 -6.08
CA GLN A 118 3.10 0.33 -7.14
C GLN A 118 4.56 -0.14 -7.15
N ALA A 119 5.22 -0.28 -6.00
CA ALA A 119 6.59 -0.80 -5.92
C ALA A 119 6.66 -2.23 -6.49
N THR A 120 5.68 -3.06 -6.14
CA THR A 120 5.57 -4.42 -6.67
C THR A 120 5.39 -4.43 -8.19
N GLN A 121 4.53 -3.57 -8.74
CA GLN A 121 4.32 -3.49 -10.18
C GLN A 121 5.56 -2.96 -10.91
N ALA A 122 6.24 -1.95 -10.37
CA ALA A 122 7.49 -1.44 -10.92
C ALA A 122 8.56 -2.54 -11.00
N VAL A 123 8.71 -3.36 -9.95
CA VAL A 123 9.61 -4.52 -9.94
C VAL A 123 9.21 -5.54 -11.01
N ARG A 124 7.92 -5.87 -11.12
CA ARG A 124 7.41 -6.86 -12.08
C ARG A 124 7.61 -6.43 -13.52
N ASP A 125 7.27 -5.19 -13.85
CA ASP A 125 7.31 -4.69 -15.22
C ASP A 125 8.74 -4.44 -15.67
N PHE A 126 9.59 -3.88 -14.80
CA PHE A 126 11.03 -3.84 -15.03
C PHE A 126 11.59 -5.25 -15.25
N GLY A 127 11.24 -6.21 -14.39
CA GLY A 127 11.77 -7.58 -14.47
C GLY A 127 11.42 -8.27 -15.78
N LYS A 128 10.19 -8.10 -16.29
CA LYS A 128 9.79 -8.60 -17.62
C LYS A 128 10.61 -7.95 -18.74
N ALA A 129 10.76 -6.63 -18.71
CA ALA A 129 11.53 -5.89 -19.71
C ALA A 129 13.02 -6.25 -19.69
N CYS A 130 13.60 -6.43 -18.50
CA CYS A 130 14.97 -6.89 -18.31
C CYS A 130 15.21 -8.30 -18.85
N VAL A 131 14.30 -9.25 -18.59
CA VAL A 131 14.40 -10.61 -19.14
C VAL A 131 14.34 -10.59 -20.67
N ASN A 132 13.47 -9.76 -21.25
CA ASN A 132 13.41 -9.58 -22.70
C ASN A 132 14.74 -9.03 -23.25
N PHE A 133 15.27 -7.96 -22.64
CA PHE A 133 16.58 -7.41 -23.02
C PHE A 133 17.69 -8.46 -22.92
N SER A 134 17.77 -9.19 -21.81
CA SER A 134 18.78 -10.22 -21.57
C SER A 134 18.75 -11.29 -22.66
N ASN A 135 17.56 -11.83 -22.97
CA ASN A 135 17.39 -12.81 -24.03
C ASN A 135 17.84 -12.28 -25.40
N ARG A 136 17.47 -11.03 -25.75
CA ARG A 136 17.87 -10.38 -27.00
C ARG A 136 19.38 -10.15 -27.07
N SER A 137 20.00 -9.71 -25.97
CA SER A 137 21.43 -9.42 -25.89
C SER A 137 22.32 -10.65 -26.09
N MET A 138 21.79 -11.85 -25.85
CA MET A 138 22.49 -13.11 -26.12
C MET A 138 22.41 -13.54 -27.59
N MET A 139 21.39 -13.08 -28.32
CA MET A 139 21.15 -13.44 -29.73
C MET A 139 21.75 -12.40 -30.69
N ASP A 140 21.77 -11.14 -30.28
CA ASP A 140 22.27 -10.01 -31.07
C ASP A 140 23.67 -9.59 -30.61
N ARG A 141 24.66 -9.85 -31.46
CA ARG A 141 26.07 -9.49 -31.21
C ARG A 141 26.32 -7.97 -31.18
N ALA A 142 25.37 -7.15 -31.63
CA ALA A 142 25.47 -5.70 -31.56
C ALA A 142 25.12 -5.15 -30.16
N ILE A 143 24.48 -5.96 -29.31
CA ILE A 143 24.04 -5.57 -27.97
C ILE A 143 24.99 -6.19 -26.93
N ALA A 144 25.44 -5.38 -25.98
CA ALA A 144 26.24 -5.89 -24.87
C ALA A 144 25.39 -6.84 -24.00
N PRO A 145 25.87 -8.07 -23.70
CA PRO A 145 25.13 -9.01 -22.86
C PRO A 145 24.87 -8.47 -21.45
N TRP A 146 23.65 -8.66 -20.97
CA TRP A 146 23.30 -8.39 -19.57
C TRP A 146 23.74 -9.54 -18.66
N SER A 147 24.35 -9.21 -17.52
CA SER A 147 24.84 -10.19 -16.53
C SER A 147 24.32 -9.97 -15.10
N GLY A 148 23.50 -8.94 -14.87
CA GLY A 148 22.92 -8.66 -13.56
C GLY A 148 21.54 -9.31 -13.33
N ASP A 149 20.97 -9.06 -12.16
CA ASP A 149 19.66 -9.59 -11.80
C ASP A 149 18.50 -8.73 -12.33
N CYS A 150 17.51 -9.37 -12.93
CA CYS A 150 16.29 -8.71 -13.39
C CYS A 150 15.26 -8.50 -12.27
N TYR A 151 15.34 -9.29 -11.20
CA TYR A 151 14.48 -9.18 -10.02
C TYR A 151 15.36 -8.99 -8.78
N PRO A 152 14.89 -8.28 -7.75
CA PRO A 152 15.60 -8.18 -6.49
C PRO A 152 15.87 -9.57 -5.90
N SER A 153 17.09 -9.82 -5.46
CA SER A 153 17.45 -11.02 -4.70
C SER A 153 16.92 -10.91 -3.26
N ALA A 154 16.51 -12.04 -2.67
CA ALA A 154 15.90 -12.08 -1.34
C ALA A 154 16.83 -11.58 -0.21
N ASP A 155 18.14 -11.53 -0.45
CA ASP A 155 19.14 -11.06 0.52
C ASP A 155 19.20 -9.53 0.67
N ASN A 156 18.60 -8.77 -0.25
CA ASN A 156 18.63 -7.31 -0.25
C ASN A 156 17.37 -6.68 0.36
N GLY A 157 17.05 -6.98 1.63
CA GLY A 157 16.35 -6.01 2.48
C GLY A 157 14.88 -6.24 2.85
N ARG A 158 14.55 -7.42 3.40
CA ARG A 158 13.37 -7.54 4.30
C ARG A 158 13.72 -8.40 5.51
N GLY A 159 14.46 -7.80 6.45
CA GLY A 159 14.67 -8.28 7.81
C GLY A 159 14.31 -7.19 8.79
#